data_AF-A0A5C3PM27-F1
#
_entry.id   AF-A0A5C3PM27-F1
#
_cell.length_a   1.000
_cell.length_b   1.000
_cell.length_c   1.000
_cell.angle_alpha   90.00
_cell.angle_beta   90.00
_cell.angle_gamma   90.00
#
_symmetry.space_group_name_H-M   'P 1'
#
loop_
_entity.id
_entity.type
_entity.pdbx_description
1 polymer ?
#
loop_
_entity_poly.entity_id
_entity_poly.type
_entity_poly.pdbx_seq_one_letter_code
_entity_poly.pdbx_strand_id
1 'polypeptide(L)'
;MSHPPTLNRLRETLTESSPYCSGTLQLPDDSFELFYGKGSPSTFINISKTANSPGSLDALQSASEPAKFGRGDKTVLDESYRKAGKMDTSEFIIAVLHCSKSTF
;
A
#
# COMPACT_ATOMS: atom_id res chain seq x y z
N MET A 1 -46.09 -4.91 5.70
CA MET A 1 -45.52 -6.27 5.84
C MET A 1 -44.31 -6.17 6.76
N SER A 2 -44.42 -6.68 8.00
CA SER A 2 -43.33 -6.66 8.98
C SER A 2 -42.28 -7.71 8.61
N HIS A 3 -41.04 -7.28 8.44
CA HIS A 3 -39.92 -8.19 8.16
C HIS A 3 -39.65 -9.09 9.39
N PRO A 4 -39.10 -10.29 9.21
CA PRO A 4 -38.71 -11.14 10.33
C PRO A 4 -37.78 -10.39 11.29
N PRO A 5 -37.94 -10.52 12.62
CA PRO A 5 -37.13 -9.79 13.61
C PRO A 5 -35.61 -9.94 13.39
N THR A 6 -35.19 -11.10 12.89
CA THR A 6 -33.79 -11.41 12.56
C THR A 6 -33.21 -10.51 11.46
N LEU A 7 -34.02 -10.11 10.48
CA LEU A 7 -33.59 -9.27 9.37
C LEU A 7 -33.32 -7.83 9.85
N ASN A 8 -34.19 -7.32 10.73
CA ASN A 8 -34.01 -5.99 11.31
C ASN A 8 -32.74 -5.93 12.18
N ARG A 9 -32.53 -6.95 13.01
CA ARG A 9 -31.32 -7.05 13.85
C ARG A 9 -30.04 -7.09 13.02
N LEU A 10 -30.03 -7.86 11.91
CA LEU A 10 -28.87 -7.92 11.02
C LEU A 10 -28.56 -6.55 10.38
N ARG A 11 -29.58 -5.81 9.95
CA ARG A 11 -29.41 -4.47 9.38
C ARG A 11 -28.84 -3.49 10.40
N GLU A 12 -29.36 -3.50 11.63
CA GLU A 12 -28.85 -2.66 12.72
C GLU A 12 -27.37 -2.95 12.99
N THR A 13 -26.98 -4.22 13.15
CA THR A 13 -25.57 -4.61 13.37
C THR A 13 -24.64 -4.18 12.24
N LEU A 14 -25.07 -4.30 10.97
CA LEU A 14 -24.26 -3.88 9.81
C LEU A 14 -24.10 -2.36 9.69
N THR A 15 -25.02 -1.59 10.27
CA THR A 15 -24.98 -0.12 10.22
C THR A 15 -24.23 0.47 11.41
N GLU A 16 -24.25 -0.22 12.56
CA GLU A 16 -23.61 0.20 13.82
C GLU A 16 -22.08 0.14 13.77
N SER A 17 -21.53 -0.80 12.99
CA SER A 17 -20.09 -0.92 12.78
C SER A 17 -19.81 -1.01 11.28
N SER A 18 -19.57 0.12 10.61
CA SER A 18 -18.96 0.04 9.28
C SER A 18 -17.58 -0.60 9.45
N PRO A 19 -17.33 -1.83 8.95
CA PRO A 19 -16.08 -2.54 9.19
C PRO A 19 -14.91 -1.95 8.39
N TYR A 20 -15.15 -0.83 7.71
CA TYR A 20 -14.20 -0.09 6.91
C TYR A 20 -14.42 1.42 7.10
N CYS A 21 -13.32 2.15 7.18
CA CYS A 21 -13.31 3.59 7.02
C CYS A 21 -13.44 3.91 5.53
N SER A 22 -14.31 4.87 5.19
CA SER A 22 -14.47 5.37 3.82
C SER A 22 -14.35 6.89 3.82
N GLY A 23 -13.69 7.44 2.81
CA GLY A 23 -13.44 8.87 2.67
C GLY A 23 -12.01 9.18 2.26
N THR A 24 -11.69 10.47 2.18
CA THR A 24 -10.33 10.96 1.96
C THR A 24 -9.70 11.39 3.29
N LEU A 25 -8.43 11.03 3.50
CA LEU A 25 -7.66 11.45 4.66
C LEU A 25 -6.62 12.49 4.22
N GLN A 26 -6.72 13.70 4.75
CA GLN A 26 -5.71 14.72 4.54
C GLN A 26 -4.48 14.40 5.39
N LEU A 27 -3.31 14.34 4.75
CA LEU A 27 -2.04 14.07 5.38
C LEU A 27 -1.06 15.20 5.07
N PRO A 28 -0.16 15.57 6.00
CA PRO A 28 0.95 16.48 5.70
C PRO A 28 1.88 15.92 4.63
N ASP A 29 2.51 16.79 3.83
CA ASP A 29 3.46 16.40 2.78
C ASP A 29 4.64 15.56 3.29
N ASP A 30 5.00 15.71 4.56
CA ASP A 30 6.07 14.97 5.22
C ASP A 30 5.64 13.55 5.68
N SER A 31 4.36 13.19 5.56
CA SER A 31 3.82 11.87 5.97
C SER A 31 3.83 10.82 4.85
N PHE A 32 4.56 11.11 3.77
CA PHE A 32 4.55 10.35 2.53
C PHE A 32 5.90 9.68 2.26
N GLU A 33 6.56 9.21 3.31
CA GLU A 33 7.85 8.53 3.24
C GLU A 33 7.66 7.03 2.94
N LEU A 34 8.30 6.60 1.86
CA LEU A 34 8.40 5.20 1.46
C LEU A 34 9.85 4.74 1.66
N PHE A 35 10.05 3.82 2.60
CA PHE A 35 11.32 3.17 2.85
C PHE A 35 11.42 1.91 2.01
N TYR A 36 12.58 1.67 1.40
CA TYR A 36 12.82 0.51 0.55
C TYR A 36 14.27 0.03 0.56
N GLY A 37 14.46 -1.25 0.27
CA GLY A 37 15.77 -1.85 0.05
C GLY A 37 15.97 -3.17 0.79
N LYS A 38 16.92 -3.98 0.30
CA LYS A 38 17.33 -5.24 0.92
C LYS A 38 18.43 -4.99 1.93
N GLY A 39 18.14 -5.25 3.22
CA GLY A 39 19.15 -5.14 4.27
C GLY A 39 19.57 -3.70 4.58
N SER A 40 20.81 -3.52 5.03
CA SER A 40 21.37 -2.23 5.44
C SER A 40 22.47 -1.78 4.49
N PRO A 41 22.49 -0.50 4.04
CA PRO A 41 21.54 0.56 4.38
C PRO A 41 20.27 0.51 3.50
N SER A 42 19.10 0.63 4.13
CA SER A 42 17.85 0.94 3.44
C SER A 42 17.78 2.44 3.13
N THR A 43 17.07 2.81 2.07
CA THR A 43 16.89 4.20 1.65
C THR A 43 15.41 4.57 1.68
N PHE A 44 15.09 5.84 1.44
CA PHE A 44 13.70 6.31 1.38
C PHE A 44 13.50 7.33 0.28
N ILE A 45 12.25 7.43 -0.18
CA ILE A 45 11.75 8.54 -0.98
C ILE A 45 10.54 9.17 -0.29
N ASN A 46 10.35 10.48 -0.46
CA ASN A 46 9.10 11.13 -0.13
C ASN A 46 8.25 11.32 -1.40
N ILE A 47 7.15 10.58 -1.51
CA ILE A 47 6.32 10.53 -2.72
C ILE A 47 5.60 11.86 -3.03
N SER A 48 5.35 12.71 -2.03
CA SER A 48 4.75 14.04 -2.25
C SER A 48 5.74 15.02 -2.92
N LYS A 49 7.04 14.82 -2.71
CA LYS A 49 8.12 15.68 -3.22
C LYS A 49 8.81 15.15 -4.47
N THR A 50 8.43 13.97 -4.94
CA THR A 50 9.20 13.20 -5.93
C THR A 50 9.25 13.84 -7.32
N ALA A 51 8.28 14.70 -7.67
CA ALA A 51 8.34 15.50 -8.90
C ALA A 51 9.63 16.36 -9.00
N ASN A 52 10.26 16.67 -7.88
CA ASN A 52 11.49 17.46 -7.79
C ASN A 52 12.77 16.61 -7.83
N SER A 53 12.67 15.26 -7.88
CA SER A 53 13.81 14.36 -7.84
C SER A 53 13.56 13.07 -8.64
N PRO A 54 13.59 13.14 -9.98
CA PRO A 54 13.38 11.96 -10.84
C PRO A 54 14.38 10.83 -10.56
N GLY A 55 15.63 11.15 -10.23
CA GLY A 55 16.65 10.14 -9.90
C GLY A 55 16.30 9.28 -8.68
N SER A 56 15.45 9.77 -7.78
CA SER A 56 14.96 8.98 -6.64
C SER A 56 13.98 7.87 -7.04
N LEU A 57 13.17 8.10 -8.09
CA LEU A 57 12.32 7.05 -8.69
C LEU A 57 13.16 6.03 -9.44
N ASP A 58 14.19 6.46 -10.16
CA ASP A 58 15.10 5.55 -10.87
C ASP A 58 15.82 4.62 -9.87
N ALA A 59 16.22 5.14 -8.71
CA ALA A 59 16.81 4.36 -7.63
C ALA A 59 15.82 3.34 -7.03
N LEU A 60 14.56 3.74 -6.83
CA LEU A 60 13.49 2.83 -6.38
C LEU A 60 13.22 1.72 -7.41
N GLN A 61 13.13 2.08 -8.68
CA GLN A 61 12.95 1.13 -9.77
C GLN A 61 14.13 0.14 -9.83
N SER A 62 15.36 0.64 -9.70
CA SER A 62 16.58 -0.18 -9.74
C SER A 62 16.72 -1.10 -8.53
N ALA A 63 16.15 -0.73 -7.38
CA ALA A 63 16.11 -1.58 -6.20
C ALA A 63 15.09 -2.73 -6.30
N SER A 64 14.17 -2.69 -7.26
CA SER A 64 13.19 -3.75 -7.49
C SER A 64 13.82 -4.91 -8.27
N GLU A 65 13.50 -6.15 -7.90
CA GLU A 65 13.97 -7.35 -8.60
C GLU A 65 13.11 -7.66 -9.84
N PRO A 66 13.64 -8.30 -10.89
CA PRO A 66 12.82 -8.70 -12.03
C PRO A 66 11.61 -9.57 -11.63
N ALA A 67 10.41 -9.16 -12.03
CA ALA A 67 9.19 -9.87 -11.66
C ALA A 67 9.05 -11.17 -12.47
N LYS A 68 9.27 -12.31 -11.80
CA LYS A 68 9.00 -13.64 -12.35
C LYS A 68 7.51 -13.99 -12.25
N PHE A 69 7.05 -14.90 -13.11
CA PHE A 69 5.68 -15.43 -13.07
C PHE A 69 5.67 -16.95 -13.13
N GLY A 70 4.57 -17.54 -12.68
CA GLY A 70 4.33 -18.98 -12.77
C GLY A 70 3.90 -19.37 -14.17
N ARG A 71 4.52 -20.41 -14.73
CA ARG A 71 4.12 -21.08 -15.96
C ARG A 71 4.02 -22.58 -15.69
N GLY A 72 2.82 -23.03 -15.30
CA GLY A 72 2.63 -24.35 -14.69
C GLY A 72 3.41 -24.42 -13.38
N ASP A 73 4.23 -25.45 -13.22
CA ASP A 73 5.04 -25.68 -12.01
C ASP A 73 6.41 -24.95 -12.04
N LYS A 74 6.62 -24.03 -12.98
CA LYS A 74 7.90 -23.33 -13.15
C LYS A 74 7.78 -21.84 -12.89
N THR A 75 8.76 -21.27 -12.20
CA THR A 75 8.93 -19.82 -12.08
C THR A 75 9.85 -19.33 -13.19
N VAL A 76 9.32 -18.53 -14.12
CA VAL A 76 10.03 -18.06 -15.32
C VAL A 76 10.17 -16.55 -15.30
N LEU A 77 11.34 -16.05 -15.73
CA LEU A 77 11.55 -14.67 -16.10
C LEU A 77 11.43 -14.57 -17.63
N ASP A 78 10.50 -13.77 -18.11
CA ASP A 78 10.32 -13.51 -19.55
C ASP A 78 10.19 -12.01 -19.79
N GLU A 79 11.28 -11.40 -20.23
CA GLU A 79 11.36 -9.95 -20.49
C GLU A 79 10.60 -9.52 -21.75
N SER A 80 10.22 -10.47 -22.62
CA SER A 80 9.33 -10.21 -23.76
C SER A 80 7.86 -10.09 -23.32
N TYR A 81 7.51 -10.68 -22.19
CA TYR A 81 6.16 -10.67 -21.62
C TYR A 81 5.98 -9.61 -20.52
N ARG A 82 6.95 -9.45 -19.59
CA ARG A 82 6.84 -8.49 -18.48
C ARG A 82 8.18 -7.85 -18.14
N LYS A 83 8.24 -6.51 -18.18
CA LYS A 83 9.42 -5.70 -17.80
C LYS A 83 9.29 -5.05 -16.43
N ALA A 84 8.33 -5.49 -15.63
CA ALA A 84 8.07 -4.91 -14.32
C ALA A 84 9.08 -5.43 -13.29
N GLY A 85 9.48 -4.57 -12.36
CA GLY A 85 10.11 -4.96 -11.11
C GLY A 85 9.10 -5.48 -10.10
N LYS A 86 9.59 -6.24 -9.12
CA LYS A 86 8.91 -6.70 -7.91
C LYS A 86 9.79 -6.33 -6.72
N MET A 87 9.17 -5.85 -5.66
CA MET A 87 9.78 -5.73 -4.34
C MET A 87 8.95 -6.58 -3.37
N ASP A 88 9.60 -7.23 -2.41
CA ASP A 88 8.89 -7.99 -1.39
C ASP A 88 8.27 -7.05 -0.35
N THR A 89 7.14 -7.43 0.25
CA THR A 89 6.51 -6.67 1.34
C THR A 89 7.41 -6.50 2.56
N SER A 90 8.37 -7.40 2.77
CA SER A 90 9.38 -7.28 3.82
C SER A 90 10.48 -6.26 3.52
N GLU A 91 10.56 -5.78 2.28
CA GLU A 91 11.61 -4.88 1.76
C GLU A 91 11.05 -3.49 1.44
N PHE A 92 9.77 -3.23 1.69
CA PHE A 92 9.15 -1.92 1.54
C PHE A 92 8.21 -1.60 2.72
N ILE A 93 8.27 -0.36 3.21
CA ILE A 93 7.39 0.13 4.29
C ILE A 93 6.95 1.56 3.96
N ILE A 94 5.65 1.84 4.09
CA ILE A 94 5.12 3.20 4.07
C ILE A 94 4.81 3.64 5.51
N ALA A 95 5.40 4.76 5.93
CA ALA A 95 5.16 5.32 7.24
C ALA A 95 4.03 6.35 7.15
N VAL A 96 2.78 5.91 7.36
CA VAL A 96 1.63 6.82 7.48
C VAL A 96 1.33 7.05 8.95
N LEU A 97 1.81 8.16 9.51
CA LEU A 97 1.51 8.55 10.89
C LEU A 97 0.17 9.30 10.94
N HIS A 98 -0.86 8.64 11.48
CA HIS A 98 -2.12 9.31 11.81
C HIS A 98 -2.14 9.64 13.31
N CYS A 99 -2.06 10.92 13.66
CA CYS A 99 -2.37 11.40 15.01
C CYS A 99 -3.87 11.65 15.08
N SER A 100 -4.64 10.70 15.64
CA SER A 100 -6.03 10.97 15.97
C SER A 100 -6.01 11.99 17.11
N LYS A 101 -6.47 13.23 16.86
CA LYS A 101 -6.81 14.13 17.95
C LYS A 101 -8.01 13.51 18.68
N SER A 102 -7.72 12.83 19.78
CA SER A 102 -8.74 12.43 20.75
C SER A 102 -9.41 13.71 21.23
N THR A 103 -10.63 13.92 20.79
CA THR A 103 -11.44 15.06 21.22
C THR A 103 -12.14 14.58 22.48
N PHE A 104 -11.76 15.16 23.63
CA PHE A 104 -12.41 14.97 24.92
C PHE A 104 -13.82 15.56 24.92
#